data_AF-A0A5J6QIU6-F1
#
_entry.id   AF-A0A5J6QIU6-F1
#
_cell.length_a   1.000
_cell.length_b   1.000
_cell.length_c   1.000
_cell.angle_alpha   90.00
_cell.angle_beta   90.00
_cell.angle_gamma   90.00
#
_symmetry.space_group_name_H-M   'P 1'
#
loop_
_entity.id
_entity.type
_entity.pdbx_description
1 polymer ?
#
loop_
_entity_poly.entity_id
_entity_poly.type
_entity_poly.pdbx_seq_one_letter_code
_entity_poly.pdbx_strand_id
1 'polypeptide(L)'
;MDRIQKALVGCALGLIGMAVQAEPMCDCSKIVGRCAASIKMKSLTGAAPSYSANFSITSTTATCSKVSYYIDGTPYFNVLANTNTVEDSAFGTSPISMKNFSDVKCEVCAVAGQPSAAPVKQPPAAPAIDPSVARFVGSWSGTLRWTLATDPVTITVLSSGGRLTGSYAGKSGSTPFTSARISGNTLTFSFIGVDGGTYTYDMDLQGERSAKVSGRGLISFTGVVSKAQ
;
A
#
# COMPACT_ATOMS: atom_id res chain seq x y z
N MET A 1 7.60 -36.64 74.61
CA MET A 1 6.42 -36.88 73.76
C MET A 1 5.94 -35.53 73.22
N ASP A 2 6.83 -34.67 72.67
CA ASP A 2 7.24 -34.55 71.25
C ASP A 2 6.08 -34.66 70.26
N ARG A 3 5.48 -33.59 69.71
CA ARG A 3 5.90 -32.44 68.86
C ARG A 3 5.77 -32.68 67.33
N ILE A 4 4.79 -31.95 66.77
CA ILE A 4 4.87 -31.08 65.57
C ILE A 4 4.77 -31.70 64.16
N GLN A 5 3.83 -31.10 63.41
CA GLN A 5 3.57 -31.13 61.97
C GLN A 5 4.82 -31.17 61.06
N LYS A 6 4.75 -31.93 59.96
CA LYS A 6 5.48 -31.60 58.73
C LYS A 6 4.58 -31.73 57.51
N ALA A 7 4.26 -30.56 56.96
CA ALA A 7 3.70 -30.39 55.63
C ALA A 7 4.67 -30.90 54.57
N LEU A 8 4.16 -31.65 53.60
CA LEU A 8 4.87 -31.96 52.36
C LEU A 8 4.25 -31.11 51.25
N VAL A 9 4.92 -29.97 51.03
CA VAL A 9 4.72 -29.03 49.93
C VAL A 9 5.24 -29.69 48.66
N GLY A 10 4.32 -30.11 47.77
CA GLY A 10 4.64 -30.57 46.42
C GLY A 10 4.97 -29.38 45.53
N CYS A 11 6.25 -29.08 45.36
CA CYS A 11 6.74 -28.05 44.46
C CYS A 11 6.73 -28.60 43.02
N ALA A 12 5.67 -28.30 42.27
CA ALA A 12 5.62 -28.57 40.83
C ALA A 12 6.52 -27.56 40.10
N LEU A 13 7.75 -27.98 39.80
CA LEU A 13 8.67 -27.27 38.91
C LEU A 13 8.14 -27.35 37.47
N GLY A 14 7.33 -26.36 37.10
CA GLY A 14 6.95 -26.10 35.71
C GLY A 14 8.15 -25.59 34.92
N LEU A 15 8.73 -26.45 34.10
CA LEU A 15 9.67 -26.06 33.03
C LEU A 15 8.91 -25.20 32.02
N ILE A 16 9.04 -23.88 32.13
CA ILE A 16 8.60 -22.95 31.09
C ILE A 16 9.61 -23.06 29.95
N GLY A 17 9.27 -23.87 28.94
CA GLY A 17 10.00 -23.88 27.67
C GLY A 17 9.92 -22.49 27.05
N MET A 18 11.05 -21.81 26.92
CA MET A 18 11.15 -20.62 26.10
C MET A 18 10.91 -21.04 24.65
N ALA A 19 9.72 -20.74 24.13
CA ALA A 19 9.48 -20.85 22.69
C ALA A 19 10.36 -19.80 22.00
N VAL A 20 11.48 -20.25 21.43
CA VAL A 20 12.24 -19.49 20.44
C VAL A 20 11.30 -19.33 19.24
N GLN A 21 10.61 -18.19 19.17
CA GLN A 21 9.87 -17.81 17.98
C GLN A 21 10.91 -17.45 16.91
N ALA A 22 11.19 -18.39 16.01
CA ALA A 22 11.91 -18.08 14.78
C ALA A 22 11.17 -16.93 14.08
N GLU A 23 11.87 -15.83 13.84
CA GLU A 23 11.28 -14.69 13.14
C GLU A 23 10.77 -15.16 11.77
N PRO A 24 9.55 -14.78 11.36
CA PRO A 24 9.01 -15.16 10.07
C PRO A 24 9.89 -14.56 8.96
N MET A 25 10.83 -15.34 8.45
CA MET A 25 11.73 -14.89 7.39
C MET A 25 10.92 -14.82 6.09
N CYS A 26 10.80 -13.65 5.48
CA CYS A 26 10.05 -13.53 4.23
C CYS A 26 10.79 -14.22 3.08
N ASP A 27 10.16 -15.18 2.42
CA ASP A 27 10.63 -15.82 1.20
C ASP A 27 10.16 -15.03 -0.02
N CYS A 28 10.88 -13.97 -0.34
CA CYS A 28 10.60 -13.13 -1.51
C CYS A 28 11.04 -13.73 -2.85
N SER A 29 11.52 -14.98 -2.86
CA SER A 29 11.62 -15.78 -4.09
C SER A 29 10.25 -16.32 -4.51
N LYS A 30 9.28 -16.34 -3.59
CA LYS A 30 7.90 -16.76 -3.83
C LYS A 30 6.96 -15.59 -3.60
N ILE A 31 6.50 -14.99 -4.70
CA ILE A 31 5.51 -13.92 -4.65
C ILE A 31 4.12 -14.54 -4.53
N VAL A 32 3.43 -14.23 -3.44
CA VAL A 32 2.07 -14.73 -3.11
C VAL A 32 1.00 -13.67 -3.33
N GLY A 33 1.38 -12.43 -3.63
CA GLY A 33 0.45 -11.34 -3.89
C GLY A 33 1.12 -10.05 -4.33
N ARG A 34 0.30 -9.00 -4.48
CA ARG A 34 0.76 -7.64 -4.82
C ARG A 34 0.22 -6.65 -3.81
N CYS A 35 0.98 -5.59 -3.56
CA CYS A 35 0.64 -4.50 -2.65
C CYS A 35 0.85 -3.15 -3.33
N ALA A 36 0.51 -2.07 -2.64
CA ALA A 36 0.93 -0.72 -3.01
C ALA A 36 2.02 -0.26 -2.04
N ALA A 37 2.93 0.58 -2.53
CA ALA A 37 3.93 1.22 -1.70
C ALA A 37 4.03 2.72 -2.03
N SER A 38 4.35 3.53 -1.03
CA SER A 38 4.66 4.94 -1.15
C SER A 38 6.08 5.21 -0.68
N ILE A 39 6.76 6.14 -1.34
CA ILE A 39 8.09 6.62 -0.95
C ILE A 39 7.94 8.09 -0.59
N LYS A 40 8.45 8.47 0.60
CA LYS A 40 8.42 9.85 1.08
C LYS A 40 9.82 10.31 1.42
N MET A 41 10.26 11.40 0.81
CA MET A 41 11.52 12.05 1.16
C MET A 41 11.46 12.62 2.57
N LYS A 42 12.46 12.31 3.39
CA LYS A 42 12.62 12.86 4.74
C LYS A 42 13.61 14.02 4.75
N SER A 43 14.77 13.84 4.14
CA SER A 43 15.79 14.87 4.05
C SER A 43 16.70 14.64 2.86
N LEU A 44 17.26 15.74 2.36
CA LEU A 44 18.37 15.75 1.42
C LEU A 44 19.52 16.49 2.09
N THR A 45 20.67 15.86 2.20
CA THR A 45 21.87 16.42 2.81
C THR A 45 23.07 16.25 1.86
N GLY A 46 24.15 16.96 2.15
CA GLY A 46 25.36 16.95 1.33
C GLY A 46 25.45 18.11 0.34
N ALA A 47 26.58 18.17 -0.34
CA ALA A 47 26.93 19.18 -1.33
C ALA A 47 27.84 18.51 -2.37
N ALA A 48 27.96 19.11 -3.55
CA ALA A 48 28.81 18.58 -4.61
C ALA A 48 30.22 18.24 -4.07
N PRO A 49 30.76 17.05 -4.37
CA PRO A 49 30.26 16.07 -5.34
C PRO A 49 29.38 14.95 -4.74
N SER A 50 28.91 15.06 -3.49
CA SER A 50 28.19 13.97 -2.80
C SER A 50 26.91 14.44 -2.11
N TYR A 51 25.81 13.80 -2.48
CA TYR A 51 24.48 14.03 -1.92
C TYR A 51 23.96 12.74 -1.28
N SER A 52 23.18 12.89 -0.21
CA SER A 52 22.49 11.81 0.48
C SER A 52 21.01 12.17 0.63
N ALA A 53 20.12 11.28 0.18
CA ALA A 53 18.70 11.41 0.41
C ALA A 53 18.25 10.32 1.39
N ASN A 54 17.60 10.74 2.48
CA ASN A 54 16.90 9.85 3.40
C ASN A 54 15.43 9.85 3.05
N PHE A 55 14.82 8.68 2.99
CA PHE A 55 13.41 8.51 2.64
C PHE A 55 12.78 7.36 3.43
N SER A 56 11.46 7.39 3.55
CA SER A 56 10.69 6.28 4.11
C SER A 56 9.89 5.60 3.02
N ILE A 57 9.90 4.27 3.03
CA ILE A 57 9.08 3.42 2.19
C ILE A 57 7.97 2.84 3.05
N THR A 58 6.71 3.02 2.66
CA THR A 58 5.55 2.44 3.35
C THR A 58 4.78 1.53 2.40
N SER A 59 4.61 0.28 2.78
CA SER A 59 3.77 -0.72 2.13
C SER A 59 2.38 -0.75 2.73
N THR A 60 1.39 -1.10 1.91
CA THR A 60 0.02 -1.40 2.39
C THR A 60 -0.09 -2.76 3.07
N THR A 61 0.92 -3.63 2.93
CA THR A 61 0.97 -4.94 3.59
C THR A 61 1.67 -4.79 4.94
N ALA A 62 1.06 -5.34 5.99
CA ALA A 62 1.55 -5.23 7.36
C ALA A 62 2.98 -5.78 7.53
N THR A 63 3.32 -6.88 6.85
CA THR A 63 4.61 -7.58 6.92
C THR A 63 4.89 -8.32 5.60
N CYS A 64 6.11 -8.81 5.42
CA CYS A 64 6.57 -9.56 4.24
C CYS A 64 6.18 -8.98 2.89
N SER A 65 6.58 -7.74 2.63
CA SER A 65 6.51 -7.16 1.29
C SER A 65 7.88 -6.78 0.75
N LYS A 66 8.09 -7.01 -0.55
CA LYS A 66 9.23 -6.51 -1.30
C LYS A 66 8.79 -5.29 -2.08
N VAL A 67 9.40 -4.14 -1.79
CA VAL A 67 9.21 -2.91 -2.55
C VAL A 67 10.45 -2.71 -3.43
N SER A 68 10.27 -2.78 -4.75
CA SER A 68 11.32 -2.53 -5.74
C SER A 68 11.07 -1.19 -6.41
N TYR A 69 12.11 -0.42 -6.70
CA TYR A 69 12.02 0.90 -7.32
C TYR A 69 13.35 1.24 -8.00
N TYR A 70 13.38 2.31 -8.79
CA TYR A 70 14.60 2.81 -9.40
C TYR A 70 14.91 4.21 -8.88
N ILE A 71 16.19 4.54 -8.77
CA ILE A 71 16.68 5.92 -8.58
C ILE A 71 17.60 6.20 -9.76
N ASP A 72 17.25 7.15 -10.61
CA ASP A 72 18.00 7.50 -11.83
C ASP A 72 18.33 6.27 -12.72
N GLY A 73 17.34 5.38 -12.87
CA GLY A 73 17.48 4.14 -13.65
C GLY A 73 18.32 3.04 -12.98
N THR A 74 18.83 3.26 -11.77
CA THR A 74 19.50 2.24 -10.96
C THR A 74 18.48 1.49 -10.11
N PRO A 75 18.39 0.14 -10.17
CA PRO A 75 17.39 -0.63 -9.42
C PRO A 75 17.76 -0.78 -7.95
N TYR A 76 16.76 -0.62 -7.08
CA TYR A 76 16.81 -0.83 -5.64
C TYR A 76 15.63 -1.67 -5.17
N PHE A 77 15.76 -2.30 -4.01
CA PHE A 77 14.64 -2.93 -3.35
C PHE A 77 14.82 -2.97 -1.83
N ASN A 78 13.70 -3.00 -1.12
CA ASN A 78 13.62 -3.21 0.31
C ASN A 78 12.65 -4.34 0.64
N VAL A 79 13.04 -5.21 1.58
CA VAL A 79 12.15 -6.25 2.11
C VAL A 79 11.69 -5.84 3.50
N LEU A 80 10.40 -5.55 3.58
CA LEU A 80 9.70 -5.11 4.78
C LEU A 80 9.23 -6.35 5.53
N ALA A 81 10.13 -6.95 6.30
CA ALA A 81 9.89 -8.28 6.87
C ALA A 81 8.87 -8.27 8.01
N ASN A 82 9.08 -7.39 9.01
CA ASN A 82 8.30 -7.35 10.24
C ASN A 82 7.56 -6.01 10.45
N THR A 83 7.54 -5.19 9.42
CA THR A 83 6.98 -3.84 9.45
C THR A 83 6.36 -3.54 8.09
N ASN A 84 5.46 -2.57 8.03
CA ASN A 84 4.97 -2.02 6.79
C ASN A 84 5.68 -0.71 6.41
N THR A 85 6.63 -0.25 7.20
CA THR A 85 7.40 0.98 6.93
C THR A 85 8.87 0.77 7.25
N VAL A 86 9.76 1.21 6.37
CA VAL A 86 11.21 1.21 6.57
C VAL A 86 11.80 2.55 6.15
N GLU A 87 12.91 2.93 6.78
CA GLU A 87 13.72 4.09 6.40
C GLU A 87 14.94 3.61 5.64
N ASP A 88 15.27 4.29 4.56
CA ASP A 88 16.42 3.97 3.73
C ASP A 88 17.09 5.25 3.22
N SER A 89 18.31 5.09 2.72
CA SER A 89 19.17 6.18 2.28
C SER A 89 19.83 5.84 0.96
N ALA A 90 19.85 6.81 0.05
CA ALA A 90 20.57 6.70 -1.23
C ALA A 90 21.63 7.80 -1.34
N PHE A 91 22.72 7.48 -2.02
CA PHE A 91 23.83 8.40 -2.26
C PHE A 91 24.05 8.58 -3.76
N GLY A 92 24.37 9.81 -4.16
CA GLY A 92 24.59 10.15 -5.56
C GLY A 92 25.49 11.36 -5.73
N THR A 93 25.98 11.55 -6.95
CA THR A 93 26.79 12.72 -7.32
C THR A 93 25.94 13.94 -7.70
N SER A 94 24.62 13.76 -7.77
CA SER A 94 23.62 14.80 -8.02
C SER A 94 22.55 14.80 -6.93
N PRO A 95 21.85 15.93 -6.69
CA PRO A 95 20.74 16.00 -5.75
C PRO A 95 19.64 14.98 -6.07
N ILE A 96 19.38 14.05 -5.16
CA ILE A 96 18.32 13.05 -5.31
C ILE A 96 17.00 13.67 -4.83
N SER A 97 16.01 13.71 -5.71
CA SER A 97 14.66 14.22 -5.47
C SER A 97 13.60 13.14 -5.75
N MET A 98 12.34 13.39 -5.38
CA MET A 98 11.24 12.46 -5.67
C MET A 98 11.04 12.20 -7.18
N LYS A 99 11.54 13.07 -8.06
CA LYS A 99 11.45 12.89 -9.52
C LYS A 99 12.41 11.82 -10.04
N ASN A 100 13.46 11.51 -9.28
CA ASN A 100 14.45 10.50 -9.64
C ASN A 100 13.93 9.08 -9.36
N PHE A 101 12.84 8.94 -8.61
CA PHE A 101 12.21 7.66 -8.29
C PHE A 101 11.25 7.23 -9.41
N SER A 102 11.40 5.99 -9.89
CA SER A 102 10.48 5.40 -10.87
C SER A 102 10.15 3.94 -10.56
N ASP A 103 9.12 3.43 -11.23
CA ASP A 103 8.70 2.01 -11.26
C ASP A 103 8.56 1.35 -9.88
N VAL A 104 7.96 2.09 -8.93
CA VAL A 104 7.70 1.58 -7.58
C VAL A 104 6.72 0.39 -7.65
N LYS A 105 7.24 -0.80 -7.38
CA LYS A 105 6.53 -2.07 -7.43
C LYS A 105 6.52 -2.71 -6.04
N CYS A 106 5.36 -3.12 -5.55
CA CYS A 106 5.23 -3.79 -4.25
C CYS A 106 4.63 -5.19 -4.43
N GLU A 107 5.34 -6.19 -3.91
CA GLU A 107 5.00 -7.60 -4.01
C GLU A 107 4.93 -8.21 -2.60
N VAL A 108 3.93 -9.05 -2.35
CA VAL A 108 3.80 -9.76 -1.06
C VAL A 108 4.55 -11.08 -1.18
N CYS A 109 5.46 -11.31 -0.24
CA CYS A 109 6.31 -12.50 -0.19
C CYS A 109 5.65 -13.59 0.65
N ALA A 110 5.96 -14.85 0.34
CA ALA A 110 5.64 -15.95 1.24
C ALA A 110 6.39 -15.79 2.57
N VAL A 111 5.91 -16.44 3.62
CA VAL A 111 6.61 -16.52 4.92
C VAL A 111 7.33 -17.88 5.00
N ALA A 112 8.64 -17.88 5.18
CA ALA A 112 9.43 -19.09 5.33
C ALA A 112 9.06 -19.81 6.64
N GLY A 113 8.92 -21.13 6.57
CA GLY A 113 8.48 -21.95 7.70
C GLY A 113 6.95 -22.09 7.82
N GLN A 114 6.16 -21.41 6.99
CA GLN A 114 4.79 -21.86 6.75
C GLN A 114 4.84 -23.13 5.88
N PRO A 115 4.22 -24.24 6.30
CA PRO A 115 4.04 -25.39 5.43
C PRO A 115 3.40 -24.93 4.13
N SER A 116 4.05 -25.23 3.01
CA SER A 116 3.37 -25.20 1.71
C SER A 116 2.16 -26.12 1.87
N ALA A 117 0.97 -25.54 1.88
CA ALA A 117 -0.24 -26.33 2.05
C ALA A 117 -0.24 -27.40 0.94
N ALA A 118 -0.29 -28.67 1.34
CA ALA A 118 -0.65 -29.79 0.48
C ALA A 118 -1.89 -29.43 -0.35
N PRO A 119 -2.15 -30.10 -1.51
CA PRO A 119 -3.19 -29.68 -2.45
C PRO A 119 -4.50 -29.49 -1.71
N VAL A 120 -4.87 -28.24 -1.50
CA VAL A 120 -6.10 -27.89 -0.82
C VAL A 120 -7.19 -28.34 -1.78
N LYS A 121 -7.96 -29.35 -1.36
CA LYS A 121 -9.25 -29.70 -1.93
C LYS A 121 -9.95 -28.39 -2.31
N GLN A 122 -10.12 -28.16 -3.61
CA GLN A 122 -10.45 -26.88 -4.22
C GLN A 122 -11.29 -25.99 -3.29
N PRO A 123 -10.75 -24.87 -2.80
CA PRO A 123 -11.52 -23.91 -2.03
C PRO A 123 -12.75 -23.48 -2.83
N PRO A 124 -13.85 -23.09 -2.17
CA PRO A 124 -14.98 -22.49 -2.87
C PRO A 124 -14.46 -21.32 -3.72
N ALA A 125 -15.10 -21.07 -4.87
CA ALA A 125 -14.77 -19.98 -5.77
C ALA A 125 -14.26 -18.74 -5.02
N ALA A 126 -13.18 -18.13 -5.53
CA ALA A 126 -12.57 -16.90 -5.01
C ALA A 126 -13.64 -16.00 -4.37
N PRO A 127 -13.43 -15.45 -3.15
CA PRO A 127 -14.47 -14.67 -2.49
C PRO A 127 -14.97 -13.65 -3.51
N ALA A 128 -16.24 -13.81 -3.91
CA ALA A 128 -16.84 -12.96 -4.91
C ALA A 128 -16.61 -11.54 -4.40
N ILE A 129 -15.89 -10.73 -5.17
CA ILE A 129 -15.72 -9.32 -4.85
C ILE A 129 -17.14 -8.81 -4.65
N ASP A 130 -17.40 -8.21 -3.48
CA ASP A 130 -18.73 -7.69 -3.16
C ASP A 130 -19.23 -6.90 -4.39
N PRO A 131 -20.42 -7.21 -4.95
CA PRO A 131 -20.94 -6.54 -6.14
C PRO A 131 -20.99 -5.01 -6.00
N SER A 132 -21.06 -4.49 -4.77
CA SER A 132 -20.95 -3.06 -4.46
C SER A 132 -19.54 -2.49 -4.70
N VAL A 133 -18.50 -3.31 -4.55
CA VAL A 133 -17.10 -2.96 -4.77
C VAL A 133 -16.70 -3.20 -6.23
N ALA A 134 -17.11 -4.33 -6.81
CA ALA A 134 -16.74 -4.75 -8.17
C ALA A 134 -17.13 -3.72 -9.25
N ARG A 135 -18.24 -3.00 -9.05
CA ARG A 135 -18.69 -1.94 -9.98
C ARG A 135 -17.67 -0.82 -10.14
N PHE A 136 -16.91 -0.48 -9.11
CA PHE A 136 -15.89 0.57 -9.16
C PHE A 136 -14.55 0.07 -9.69
N VAL A 137 -14.21 -1.21 -9.48
CA VAL A 137 -12.92 -1.78 -9.89
C VAL A 137 -12.73 -1.67 -11.40
N GLY A 138 -11.63 -1.07 -11.83
CA GLY A 138 -11.29 -0.86 -13.23
C GLY A 138 -10.54 0.46 -13.45
N SER A 139 -10.19 0.72 -14.71
CA SER A 139 -9.61 2.00 -15.13
C SER A 139 -10.72 2.92 -15.64
N TRP A 140 -10.74 4.15 -15.15
CA TRP A 140 -11.71 5.18 -15.49
C TRP A 140 -10.98 6.38 -16.05
N SER A 141 -11.34 6.81 -17.25
CA SER A 141 -10.70 7.97 -17.88
C SER A 141 -11.74 9.01 -18.27
N GLY A 142 -11.36 10.27 -18.19
CA GLY A 142 -12.25 11.36 -18.56
C GLY A 142 -11.63 12.70 -18.24
N THR A 143 -12.48 13.71 -18.06
CA THR A 143 -12.03 15.09 -18.02
C THR A 143 -12.67 15.81 -16.84
N LEU A 144 -11.84 16.37 -15.96
CA LEU A 144 -12.26 17.22 -14.86
C LEU A 144 -12.24 18.68 -15.30
N ARG A 145 -13.30 19.42 -14.95
CA ARG A 145 -13.44 20.84 -15.23
C ARG A 145 -13.34 21.64 -13.94
N TRP A 146 -12.34 22.50 -13.91
CA TRP A 146 -12.11 23.54 -12.93
C TRP A 146 -12.60 24.86 -13.50
N THR A 147 -12.81 25.87 -12.66
CA THR A 147 -13.27 27.21 -13.09
C THR A 147 -12.39 27.81 -14.19
N LEU A 148 -11.07 27.56 -14.15
CA LEU A 148 -10.09 28.15 -15.07
C LEU A 148 -9.32 27.13 -15.91
N ALA A 149 -9.59 25.82 -15.75
CA ALA A 149 -8.79 24.79 -16.38
C ALA A 149 -9.57 23.50 -16.63
N THR A 150 -9.08 22.71 -17.57
CA THR A 150 -9.58 21.37 -17.85
C THR A 150 -8.43 20.38 -17.79
N ASP A 151 -8.62 19.26 -17.10
CA ASP A 151 -7.58 18.27 -16.86
C ASP A 151 -8.07 16.87 -17.27
N PRO A 152 -7.42 16.20 -18.25
CA PRO A 152 -7.68 14.80 -18.50
C PRO A 152 -7.10 13.97 -17.36
N VAL A 153 -7.89 13.01 -16.89
CA VAL A 153 -7.51 12.18 -15.75
C VAL A 153 -7.75 10.71 -16.04
N THR A 154 -6.99 9.88 -15.34
CA THR A 154 -7.24 8.45 -15.23
C THR A 154 -7.27 8.05 -13.76
N ILE A 155 -8.32 7.38 -13.36
CA ILE A 155 -8.54 6.86 -12.00
C ILE A 155 -8.54 5.34 -12.12
N THR A 156 -7.57 4.68 -11.51
CA THR A 156 -7.51 3.22 -11.49
C THR A 156 -7.94 2.73 -10.12
N VAL A 157 -8.97 1.90 -10.07
CA VAL A 157 -9.51 1.34 -8.83
C VAL A 157 -9.28 -0.16 -8.84
N LEU A 158 -8.69 -0.67 -7.76
CA LEU A 158 -8.36 -2.08 -7.57
C LEU A 158 -9.00 -2.58 -6.28
N SER A 159 -9.37 -3.86 -6.26
CA SER A 159 -9.74 -4.55 -5.02
C SER A 159 -8.60 -5.48 -4.63
N SER A 160 -8.11 -5.35 -3.41
CA SER A 160 -7.09 -6.24 -2.84
C SER A 160 -7.41 -6.54 -1.39
N GLY A 161 -7.52 -7.83 -1.05
CA GLY A 161 -7.78 -8.28 0.33
C GLY A 161 -9.07 -7.73 0.96
N GLY A 162 -10.12 -7.50 0.17
CA GLY A 162 -11.39 -6.93 0.64
C GLY A 162 -11.36 -5.42 0.87
N ARG A 163 -10.29 -4.72 0.47
CA ARG A 163 -10.17 -3.25 0.51
C ARG A 163 -10.03 -2.69 -0.90
N LEU A 164 -10.46 -1.44 -1.06
CA LEU A 164 -10.22 -0.68 -2.28
C LEU A 164 -8.88 0.04 -2.19
N THR A 165 -8.10 -0.10 -3.24
CA THR A 165 -6.89 0.65 -3.49
C THR A 165 -6.97 1.24 -4.89
N GLY A 166 -6.00 2.07 -5.26
CA GLY A 166 -6.01 2.68 -6.57
C GLY A 166 -5.01 3.81 -6.71
N SER A 167 -5.09 4.46 -7.85
CA SER A 167 -4.31 5.65 -8.17
C SER A 167 -5.13 6.65 -8.94
N TYR A 168 -4.77 7.92 -8.75
CA TYR A 168 -5.23 9.05 -9.55
C TYR A 168 -4.04 9.52 -10.40
N ALA A 169 -4.26 9.67 -11.71
CA ALA A 169 -3.32 10.25 -12.63
C ALA A 169 -3.94 11.47 -13.32
N GLY A 170 -3.29 12.62 -13.20
CA GLY A 170 -3.63 13.85 -13.93
C GLY A 170 -2.38 14.41 -14.62
N LYS A 171 -2.45 15.63 -15.16
CA LYS A 171 -1.31 16.29 -15.84
C LYS A 171 -0.03 16.33 -15.00
N SER A 172 -0.16 16.48 -13.69
CA SER A 172 0.98 16.66 -12.78
C SER A 172 1.66 15.34 -12.39
N GLY A 173 1.10 14.19 -12.78
CA GLY A 173 1.62 12.86 -12.46
C GLY A 173 0.57 11.93 -11.86
N SER A 174 1.03 10.76 -11.41
CA SER A 174 0.21 9.72 -10.80
C SER A 174 0.51 9.59 -9.32
N THR A 175 -0.53 9.53 -8.50
CA THR A 175 -0.44 9.40 -7.04
C THR A 175 -1.35 8.27 -6.56
N PRO A 176 -0.88 7.41 -5.63
CA PRO A 176 -1.72 6.35 -5.08
C PRO A 176 -2.75 6.94 -4.11
N PHE A 177 -3.86 6.22 -3.94
CA PHE A 177 -4.84 6.55 -2.91
C PHE A 177 -4.22 6.37 -1.52
N THR A 178 -4.43 7.35 -0.65
CA THR A 178 -4.16 7.24 0.79
C THR A 178 -5.35 6.64 1.53
N SER A 179 -6.57 6.80 1.00
CA SER A 179 -7.77 6.13 1.50
C SER A 179 -8.81 5.95 0.40
N ALA A 180 -9.67 4.94 0.53
CA ALA A 180 -10.82 4.72 -0.35
C ALA A 180 -11.96 4.09 0.46
N ARG A 181 -13.17 4.62 0.32
CA ARG A 181 -14.39 4.14 1.00
C ARG A 181 -15.56 4.19 0.04
N ILE A 182 -16.40 3.15 0.08
CA ILE A 182 -17.68 3.15 -0.63
C ILE A 182 -18.79 3.45 0.36
N SER A 183 -19.70 4.32 -0.04
CA SER A 183 -21.00 4.51 0.59
C SER A 183 -22.07 4.48 -0.50
N GLY A 184 -22.82 3.39 -0.58
CA GLY A 184 -23.82 3.18 -1.64
C GLY A 184 -23.20 3.20 -3.03
N ASN A 185 -23.48 4.27 -3.79
CA ASN A 185 -23.05 4.43 -5.18
C ASN A 185 -21.91 5.44 -5.36
N THR A 186 -21.32 5.87 -4.24
CA THR A 186 -20.24 6.85 -4.19
C THR A 186 -18.97 6.17 -3.68
N LEU A 187 -17.90 6.27 -4.45
CA LEU A 187 -16.54 6.00 -4.00
C LEU A 187 -15.89 7.31 -3.59
N THR A 188 -15.58 7.47 -2.31
CA THR A 188 -14.78 8.58 -1.80
C THR A 188 -13.34 8.10 -1.66
N PHE A 189 -12.39 8.77 -2.32
CA PHE A 189 -10.97 8.45 -2.22
C PHE A 189 -10.13 9.71 -1.97
N SER A 190 -9.04 9.53 -1.24
CA SER A 190 -8.08 10.61 -0.95
C SER A 190 -6.70 10.25 -1.48
N PHE A 191 -5.90 11.26 -1.79
CA PHE A 191 -4.51 11.11 -2.19
C PHE A 191 -3.71 12.37 -1.84
N ILE A 192 -2.38 12.26 -1.85
CA ILE A 192 -1.48 13.40 -1.71
C ILE A 192 -1.00 13.76 -3.11
N GLY A 193 -1.24 15.00 -3.55
CA GLY A 193 -0.76 15.51 -4.83
C GLY A 193 0.74 15.67 -4.85
N VAL A 194 1.31 15.86 -6.04
CA VAL A 194 2.75 16.09 -6.22
C VAL A 194 3.24 17.40 -5.60
N ASP A 195 2.31 18.32 -5.31
CA ASP A 195 2.52 19.56 -4.57
C ASP A 195 2.50 19.37 -3.04
N GLY A 196 2.24 18.14 -2.57
CA GLY A 196 2.10 17.81 -1.15
C GLY A 196 0.71 18.09 -0.57
N GLY A 197 -0.22 18.63 -1.36
CA GLY A 197 -1.59 18.88 -0.95
C GLY A 197 -2.36 17.58 -0.73
N THR A 198 -3.26 17.54 0.27
CA THR A 198 -4.18 16.40 0.45
C THR A 198 -5.49 16.69 -0.24
N TYR A 199 -5.90 15.78 -1.13
CA TYR A 199 -7.12 15.89 -1.92
C TYR A 199 -8.07 14.75 -1.58
N THR A 200 -9.37 15.03 -1.60
CA THR A 200 -10.42 14.02 -1.42
C THR A 200 -11.48 14.20 -2.49
N TYR A 201 -11.70 13.17 -3.30
CA TYR A 201 -12.63 13.18 -4.43
C TYR A 201 -13.75 12.19 -4.18
N ASP A 202 -14.93 12.53 -4.68
CA ASP A 202 -16.06 11.62 -4.78
C ASP A 202 -16.24 11.20 -6.24
N MET A 203 -16.48 9.91 -6.45
CA MET A 203 -16.85 9.30 -7.70
C MET A 203 -18.23 8.66 -7.55
N ASP A 204 -19.25 9.32 -8.10
CA ASP A 204 -20.64 8.89 -8.08
C ASP A 204 -20.99 8.16 -9.38
N LEU A 205 -21.26 6.86 -9.32
CA LEU A 205 -21.66 6.12 -10.51
C LEU A 205 -22.99 6.68 -11.06
N GLN A 206 -23.01 6.96 -12.35
CA GLN A 206 -24.20 7.35 -13.11
C GLN A 206 -24.76 6.16 -13.92
N GLY A 207 -23.98 5.09 -14.02
CA GLY A 207 -24.33 3.82 -14.66
C GLY A 207 -23.15 2.84 -14.52
N GLU A 208 -23.23 1.68 -15.16
CA GLU A 208 -22.18 0.65 -15.03
C GLU A 208 -20.79 1.10 -15.53
N ARG A 209 -20.75 2.09 -16.43
CA ARG A 209 -19.53 2.52 -17.12
C ARG A 209 -19.29 4.02 -17.08
N SER A 210 -20.10 4.77 -16.33
CA SER A 210 -20.00 6.22 -16.25
C SER A 210 -20.07 6.65 -14.79
N ALA A 211 -19.21 7.58 -14.41
CA ALA A 211 -19.21 8.16 -13.08
C ALA A 211 -18.98 9.67 -13.15
N LYS A 212 -19.72 10.42 -12.33
CA LYS A 212 -19.43 11.82 -12.08
C LYS A 212 -18.35 11.89 -10.99
N VAL A 213 -17.32 12.70 -11.22
CA VAL A 213 -16.24 12.92 -10.26
C VAL A 213 -16.29 14.37 -9.78
N SER A 214 -16.18 14.57 -8.48
CA SER A 214 -16.14 15.91 -7.88
C SER A 214 -15.14 16.00 -6.73
N GLY A 215 -14.59 17.19 -6.51
CA GLY A 215 -13.67 17.47 -5.42
C GLY A 215 -14.39 17.88 -4.14
N ARG A 216 -13.98 17.32 -2.99
CA ARG A 216 -14.32 17.84 -1.67
C ARG A 216 -13.23 18.79 -1.19
N GLY A 217 -13.56 20.06 -1.04
CA GLY A 217 -12.65 21.06 -0.46
C GLY A 217 -12.83 22.47 -1.02
N LEU A 218 -11.84 23.32 -0.77
CA LEU A 218 -11.81 24.73 -1.18
C LEU A 218 -11.79 24.92 -2.71
N ILE A 219 -11.32 23.93 -3.46
CA ILE A 219 -11.29 23.97 -4.92
C ILE A 219 -12.33 22.97 -5.43
N SER A 220 -13.46 23.50 -5.89
CA SER A 220 -14.51 22.70 -6.50
C SER A 220 -14.18 22.42 -7.97
N PHE A 221 -14.42 21.19 -8.39
CA PHE A 221 -14.42 20.79 -9.78
C PHE A 221 -15.48 19.71 -9.98
N THR A 222 -15.87 19.52 -11.23
CA THR A 222 -16.71 18.39 -11.61
C THR A 222 -16.24 17.84 -12.95
N GLY A 223 -16.38 16.54 -13.14
CA GLY A 223 -16.10 15.88 -14.41
C GLY A 223 -16.90 14.61 -14.54
N VAL A 224 -16.82 14.01 -15.72
CA VAL A 224 -17.35 12.67 -15.98
C VAL A 224 -16.20 11.82 -16.45
N VAL A 225 -16.13 10.60 -15.94
CA VAL A 225 -15.18 9.58 -16.35
C VAL A 225 -15.93 8.33 -16.80
N SER A 226 -15.33 7.63 -17.74
CA SER A 226 -15.88 6.41 -18.32
C SER A 226 -14.94 5.23 -18.07
N LYS A 227 -15.52 4.09 -17.77
CA LYS A 227 -14.79 2.85 -17.48
C LYS A 227 -14.28 2.23 -18.79
N ALA A 228 -12.99 1.93 -18.84
CA ALA A 228 -12.36 1.23 -19.96
C ALA A 228 -13.06 -0.11 -20.26
N GLN A 229 -12.96 -0.56 -21.52
CA GLN A 229 -13.50 -1.84 -22.00
C GLN A 229 -12.76 -3.05 -21.47
#